data_AF-A0A328NH72-F1
#
_entry.id   AF-A0A328NH72-F1
#
_cell.length_a   1.000
_cell.length_b   1.000
_cell.length_c   1.000
_cell.angle_alpha   90.00
_cell.angle_beta   90.00
_cell.angle_gamma   90.00
#
_symmetry.space_group_name_H-M   'P 1'
#
loop_
_entity.id
_entity.type
_entity.pdbx_description
1 polymer ?
#
loop_
_entity_poly.entity_id
_entity_poly.type
_entity_poly.pdbx_seq_one_letter_code
_entity_poly.pdbx_strand_id
1 'polypeptide(L)'
;MSKAAPKWTYNDFSDHVRRFNQESVLDAVVAVALTLPGKMDDDPRRYQRTPPWALAAVVKASLCNGNAHRSTPMRERDLVLACHMHNNLHPEELDHPHLGSPLAIMVRIGYEQFPYQESMFEEMARAEAFFNGYTGSKPLTVVTDERLAKLLGAPVREAAGVALLLHAGAERNGGFFDPKWLDQSNFTPVLDALSREAILDVVNTSFASDVAGFKRLAAEAPAVPLLDKYLFNPLMARPFIRRKDGRLIAPVPQLISRRMSPLEWYYAGIREWGTDFAIDLGYLFEDYVGRQFATVPDASVEPEIEYHRGKDRMDTTDWFIVFDDAVLLVEAKAGILPAAGRAGDDSLTTMMTRTVGKAIKQINRTHALIKSGAPEVVHIPNDRPILAMVATLDPWYMANSFLGHEVLPTCDVPVTVCSARDIEFLVSIGQRTPVGPILTEIVTDPERSTWSLGIALKPYRLTNDRNPLLDQAWKQYPFN
;
A
#
# COMPACT_ATOMS: atom_id res chain seq x y z
N MET A 1 28.08 -23.13 4.81
CA MET A 1 27.51 -23.67 3.55
C MET A 1 27.85 -22.70 2.43
N SER A 2 28.67 -23.10 1.46
CA SER A 2 28.97 -22.30 0.27
C SER A 2 27.67 -22.10 -0.52
N LYS A 3 27.13 -20.87 -0.55
CA LYS A 3 25.99 -20.53 -1.42
C LYS A 3 26.52 -20.58 -2.85
N ALA A 4 25.99 -21.50 -3.66
CA ALA A 4 26.27 -21.52 -5.09
C ALA A 4 26.00 -20.11 -5.67
N ALA A 5 26.91 -19.63 -6.53
CA ALA A 5 26.77 -18.33 -7.18
C ALA A 5 25.39 -18.20 -7.86
N PRO A 6 24.79 -16.99 -7.86
CA PRO A 6 23.56 -16.73 -8.61
C PRO A 6 23.71 -17.21 -10.06
N LYS A 7 22.70 -17.92 -10.58
CA LYS A 7 22.83 -18.68 -11.83
C LYS A 7 22.19 -18.04 -13.06
N TRP A 8 21.38 -16.99 -12.88
CA TRP A 8 20.47 -16.50 -13.91
C TRP A 8 20.45 -14.98 -13.98
N THR A 9 20.55 -14.43 -15.19
CA THR A 9 20.24 -13.02 -15.46
C THR A 9 18.73 -12.83 -15.59
N TYR A 10 18.25 -11.58 -15.55
CA TYR A 10 16.84 -11.28 -15.84
C TYR A 10 16.44 -11.74 -17.25
N ASN A 11 17.37 -11.67 -18.20
CA ASN A 11 17.19 -12.18 -19.56
C ASN A 11 17.00 -13.71 -19.58
N ASP A 12 17.77 -14.47 -18.80
CA ASP A 12 17.59 -15.93 -18.69
C ASP A 12 16.20 -16.29 -18.17
N PHE A 13 15.73 -15.58 -17.14
CA PHE A 13 14.38 -15.74 -16.60
C PHE A 13 13.31 -15.40 -17.64
N SER A 14 13.42 -14.24 -18.29
CA SER A 14 12.51 -13.82 -19.35
C SER A 14 12.47 -14.82 -20.51
N ASP A 15 13.63 -15.32 -20.93
CA ASP A 15 13.79 -16.31 -21.99
C ASP A 15 13.18 -17.67 -21.62
N HIS A 16 13.35 -18.08 -20.36
CA HIS A 16 12.69 -19.27 -19.84
C HIS A 16 11.16 -19.13 -19.89
N VAL A 17 10.60 -17.98 -19.48
CA VAL A 17 9.16 -17.78 -19.42
C VAL A 17 8.53 -17.60 -20.81
N ARG A 18 9.17 -16.83 -21.72
CA ARG A 18 8.58 -16.48 -23.04
C ARG A 18 8.43 -17.64 -24.02
N ARG A 19 8.98 -18.82 -23.69
CA ARG A 19 8.87 -20.04 -24.50
C ARG A 19 7.50 -20.71 -24.38
N PHE A 20 6.75 -20.42 -23.32
CA PHE A 20 5.47 -21.03 -23.02
C PHE A 20 4.30 -20.28 -23.66
N ASN A 21 3.19 -20.99 -23.86
CA ASN A 21 1.93 -20.40 -24.29
C ASN A 21 1.37 -19.45 -23.21
N GLN A 22 1.07 -18.20 -23.58
CA GLN A 22 0.60 -17.17 -22.64
C GLN A 22 -0.64 -17.59 -21.85
N GLU A 23 -1.63 -18.18 -22.52
CA GLU A 23 -2.86 -18.66 -21.87
C GLU A 23 -2.55 -19.75 -20.84
N SER A 24 -1.69 -20.71 -21.20
CA SER A 24 -1.25 -21.76 -20.27
C SER A 24 -0.45 -21.22 -19.07
N VAL A 25 0.28 -20.10 -19.24
CA VAL A 25 0.98 -19.45 -18.13
C VAL A 25 -0.03 -18.82 -17.18
N LEU A 26 -1.04 -18.10 -17.69
CA LEU A 26 -2.10 -17.52 -16.86
C LEU A 26 -2.84 -18.61 -16.08
N ASP A 27 -3.23 -19.69 -16.75
CA ASP A 27 -3.92 -20.83 -16.15
C ASP A 27 -3.06 -21.52 -15.06
N ALA A 28 -1.75 -21.73 -15.31
CA ALA A 28 -0.84 -22.33 -14.34
C ALA A 28 -0.57 -21.42 -13.14
N VAL A 29 -0.39 -20.12 -13.37
CA VAL A 29 -0.13 -19.13 -12.32
C VAL A 29 -1.32 -19.03 -11.39
N VAL A 30 -2.54 -18.90 -11.92
CA VAL A 30 -3.73 -18.73 -11.07
C VAL A 30 -4.04 -19.98 -10.26
N ALA A 31 -3.82 -21.17 -10.83
CA ALA A 31 -4.00 -22.43 -10.14
C ALA A 31 -3.10 -22.53 -8.90
N VAL A 32 -1.87 -22.01 -8.97
CA VAL A 32 -0.96 -21.96 -7.81
C VAL A 32 -1.32 -20.81 -6.87
N ALA A 33 -1.62 -19.61 -7.39
CA ALA A 33 -1.94 -18.43 -6.59
C ALA A 33 -3.12 -18.66 -5.63
N LEU A 34 -4.15 -19.39 -6.08
CA LEU A 34 -5.32 -19.75 -5.28
C LEU A 34 -5.02 -20.76 -4.15
N THR A 35 -3.85 -21.41 -4.18
CA THR A 35 -3.44 -22.31 -3.10
C THR A 35 -2.60 -21.62 -2.03
N LEU A 36 -2.17 -20.37 -2.26
CA LEU A 36 -1.40 -19.61 -1.27
C LEU A 36 -2.29 -19.26 -0.08
N PRO A 37 -1.80 -19.39 1.17
CA PRO A 37 -2.57 -18.89 2.30
C PRO A 37 -2.68 -17.37 2.29
N GLY A 38 -3.70 -16.85 2.96
CA GLY A 38 -3.90 -15.41 3.12
C GLY A 38 -2.78 -14.72 3.91
N LYS A 39 -2.04 -15.47 4.75
CA LYS A 39 -0.86 -14.97 5.47
C LYS A 39 0.35 -15.87 5.22
N MET A 40 1.52 -15.25 5.09
CA MET A 40 2.78 -15.97 4.89
C MET A 40 3.09 -16.94 6.04
N ASP A 41 2.77 -16.56 7.28
CA ASP A 41 3.05 -17.35 8.48
C ASP A 41 2.23 -18.65 8.55
N ASP A 42 1.13 -18.77 7.80
CA ASP A 42 0.27 -19.96 7.80
C ASP A 42 0.90 -21.13 7.00
N ASP A 43 1.63 -20.84 5.91
CA ASP A 43 2.44 -21.82 5.16
C ASP A 43 3.68 -21.15 4.53
N PRO A 44 4.76 -20.97 5.31
CA PRO A 44 5.96 -20.31 4.83
C PRO A 44 6.66 -21.10 3.71
N ARG A 45 6.50 -22.43 3.67
CA ARG A 45 7.13 -23.28 2.65
C ARG A 45 6.52 -23.02 1.28
N ARG A 46 5.20 -22.90 1.21
CA ARG A 46 4.50 -22.60 -0.04
C ARG A 46 4.83 -21.18 -0.53
N TYR A 47 4.88 -20.20 0.37
CA TYR A 47 5.34 -18.85 0.05
C TYR A 47 6.78 -18.82 -0.47
N GLN A 48 7.71 -19.59 0.11
CA GLN A 48 9.08 -19.67 -0.37
C GLN A 48 9.20 -20.32 -1.77
N ARG A 49 8.32 -21.28 -2.09
CA ARG A 49 8.37 -22.02 -3.37
C ARG A 49 7.79 -21.22 -4.53
N THR A 50 6.66 -20.57 -4.35
CA THR A 50 5.92 -19.83 -5.40
C THR A 50 5.30 -18.56 -4.82
N PRO A 51 6.12 -17.58 -4.39
CA PRO A 51 5.58 -16.38 -3.78
C PRO A 51 4.77 -15.55 -4.78
N PRO A 52 3.78 -14.77 -4.31
CA PRO A 52 2.86 -14.05 -5.19
C PRO A 52 3.56 -12.98 -6.05
N TRP A 53 4.63 -12.34 -5.56
CA TRP A 53 5.42 -11.39 -6.36
C TRP A 53 6.15 -12.07 -7.53
N ALA A 54 6.68 -13.29 -7.33
CA ALA A 54 7.32 -14.05 -8.40
C ALA A 54 6.29 -14.57 -9.41
N LEU A 55 5.10 -14.98 -8.96
CA LEU A 55 3.98 -15.33 -9.84
C LEU A 55 3.57 -14.15 -10.72
N ALA A 56 3.45 -12.95 -10.14
CA ALA A 56 3.17 -11.73 -10.88
C ALA A 56 4.29 -11.41 -11.90
N ALA A 57 5.56 -11.61 -11.53
CA ALA A 57 6.70 -11.42 -12.43
C ALA A 57 6.68 -12.41 -13.62
N VAL A 58 6.30 -13.67 -13.39
CA VAL A 58 6.12 -14.67 -14.47
C VAL A 58 5.03 -14.23 -15.44
N VAL A 59 3.91 -13.68 -14.96
CA VAL A 59 2.86 -13.14 -15.83
C VAL A 59 3.38 -11.96 -16.64
N LYS A 60 4.07 -11.01 -15.99
CA LYS A 60 4.67 -9.84 -16.67
C LYS A 60 5.64 -10.28 -17.78
N ALA A 61 6.58 -11.18 -17.48
CA ALA A 61 7.53 -11.69 -18.45
C ALA A 61 6.83 -12.42 -19.62
N SER A 62 5.82 -13.23 -19.33
CA SER A 62 5.06 -13.95 -20.36
C SER A 62 4.27 -13.01 -21.28
N LEU A 63 3.56 -12.04 -20.71
CA LEU A 63 2.73 -11.12 -21.48
C LEU A 63 3.57 -10.10 -22.24
N CYS A 64 4.60 -9.52 -21.64
CA CYS A 64 5.45 -8.52 -22.29
C CYS A 64 6.39 -9.11 -23.34
N ASN A 65 7.06 -10.24 -23.02
CA ASN A 65 8.17 -10.77 -23.83
C ASN A 65 7.80 -12.05 -24.61
N GLY A 66 6.65 -12.66 -24.30
CA GLY A 66 6.11 -13.84 -25.00
C GLY A 66 5.16 -13.51 -26.14
N ASN A 67 4.55 -14.57 -26.69
CA ASN A 67 3.48 -14.46 -27.68
C ASN A 67 2.46 -15.61 -27.54
N ALA A 68 1.23 -15.36 -27.98
CA ALA A 68 0.12 -16.31 -27.86
C ALA A 68 0.20 -17.51 -28.81
N HIS A 69 1.17 -17.54 -29.74
CA HIS A 69 1.30 -18.59 -30.76
C HIS A 69 2.23 -19.74 -30.32
N ARG A 70 2.86 -19.65 -29.15
CA ARG A 70 3.65 -20.77 -28.59
C ARG A 70 2.74 -21.98 -28.35
N SER A 71 3.24 -23.16 -28.68
CA SER A 71 2.53 -24.44 -28.49
C SER A 71 2.87 -25.14 -27.17
N THR A 72 3.98 -24.78 -26.52
CA THR A 72 4.44 -25.42 -25.28
C THR A 72 3.60 -24.96 -24.08
N PRO A 73 2.81 -25.84 -23.42
CA PRO A 73 2.11 -25.47 -22.21
C PRO A 73 3.07 -25.37 -21.01
N MET A 74 2.84 -24.43 -20.10
CA MET A 74 3.55 -24.37 -18.82
C MET A 74 3.04 -25.46 -17.87
N ARG A 75 3.95 -26.22 -17.25
CA ARG A 75 3.62 -27.20 -16.20
C ARG A 75 4.01 -26.65 -14.83
N GLU A 76 3.50 -27.24 -13.74
CA GLU A 76 3.82 -26.81 -12.38
C GLU A 76 5.34 -26.74 -12.12
N ARG A 77 6.10 -27.75 -12.55
CA ARG A 77 7.57 -27.77 -12.41
C ARG A 77 8.27 -26.61 -13.12
N ASP A 78 7.72 -26.16 -14.25
CA ASP A 78 8.26 -25.04 -15.03
C ASP A 78 7.95 -23.73 -14.32
N LEU A 79 6.75 -23.58 -13.76
CA LEU A 79 6.36 -22.42 -12.97
C LEU A 79 7.21 -22.29 -11.69
N VAL A 80 7.44 -23.40 -10.98
CA VAL A 80 8.30 -23.43 -9.79
C VAL A 80 9.73 -23.07 -10.15
N LEU A 81 10.25 -23.58 -11.27
CA LEU A 81 11.57 -23.18 -11.77
C LEU A 81 11.61 -21.69 -12.10
N ALA A 82 10.60 -21.14 -12.78
CA ALA A 82 10.54 -19.71 -13.09
C ALA A 82 10.51 -18.84 -11.83
N CYS A 83 9.73 -19.22 -10.80
CA CYS A 83 9.73 -18.53 -9.51
C CYS A 83 11.10 -18.62 -8.81
N HIS A 84 11.72 -19.79 -8.86
CA HIS A 84 13.05 -19.99 -8.31
C HIS A 84 14.11 -19.15 -9.05
N MET A 85 14.03 -19.05 -10.38
CA MET A 85 14.89 -18.18 -11.19
C MET A 85 14.73 -16.71 -10.78
N HIS A 86 13.51 -16.19 -10.72
CA HIS A 86 13.22 -14.79 -10.33
C HIS A 86 13.78 -14.44 -8.94
N ASN A 87 13.64 -15.34 -7.97
CA ASN A 87 14.13 -15.11 -6.61
C ASN A 87 15.66 -15.26 -6.47
N ASN A 88 16.34 -15.88 -7.44
CA ASN A 88 17.78 -16.16 -7.40
C ASN A 88 18.51 -15.58 -8.63
N LEU A 89 17.99 -14.47 -9.16
CA LEU A 89 18.66 -13.70 -10.19
C LEU A 89 20.03 -13.21 -9.69
N HIS A 90 21.00 -13.14 -10.61
CA HIS A 90 22.24 -12.45 -10.39
C HIS A 90 21.93 -10.97 -10.18
N PRO A 91 22.26 -10.42 -9.00
CA PRO A 91 21.86 -9.06 -8.67
C PRO A 91 22.91 -8.09 -9.22
N GLU A 92 22.91 -7.88 -10.54
CA GLU A 92 23.85 -7.00 -11.25
C GLU A 92 23.88 -5.59 -10.64
N GLU A 93 22.77 -5.14 -10.04
CA GLU A 93 22.70 -3.88 -9.31
C GLU A 93 23.71 -3.77 -8.16
N LEU A 94 24.15 -4.88 -7.55
CA LEU A 94 25.02 -4.86 -6.38
C LEU A 94 26.48 -4.59 -6.75
N ASP A 95 26.83 -4.74 -8.03
CA ASP A 95 28.14 -4.37 -8.56
C ASP A 95 28.30 -2.83 -8.66
N HIS A 96 27.21 -2.08 -8.46
CA HIS A 96 27.18 -0.62 -8.48
C HIS A 96 27.03 -0.04 -7.07
N PRO A 97 28.01 0.72 -6.53
CA PRO A 97 28.03 1.14 -5.13
C PRO A 97 26.77 1.86 -4.62
N HIS A 98 26.11 2.64 -5.47
CA HIS A 98 24.91 3.41 -5.11
C HIS A 98 23.65 2.53 -5.04
N LEU A 99 23.50 1.57 -5.95
CA LEU A 99 22.41 0.59 -5.95
C LEU A 99 22.65 -0.54 -4.94
N GLY A 100 23.90 -0.85 -4.63
CA GLY A 100 24.32 -1.86 -3.67
C GLY A 100 24.27 -1.42 -2.21
N SER A 101 23.76 -0.22 -1.90
CA SER A 101 23.63 0.22 -0.50
C SER A 101 22.63 -0.65 0.26
N PRO A 102 22.88 -1.01 1.53
CA PRO A 102 21.96 -1.84 2.31
C PRO A 102 20.54 -1.25 2.37
N LEU A 103 20.41 0.08 2.47
CA LEU A 103 19.12 0.77 2.45
C LEU A 103 18.36 0.50 1.14
N ALA A 104 19.03 0.68 0.00
CA ALA A 104 18.41 0.48 -1.30
C ALA A 104 18.00 -0.98 -1.53
N ILE A 105 18.80 -1.94 -1.07
CA ILE A 105 18.49 -3.39 -1.11
C ILE A 105 17.25 -3.71 -0.27
N MET A 106 17.17 -3.17 0.94
CA MET A 106 16.04 -3.46 1.83
C MET A 106 14.75 -2.78 1.35
N VAL A 107 14.83 -1.56 0.83
CA VAL A 107 13.68 -0.84 0.26
C VAL A 107 13.09 -1.59 -0.93
N ARG A 108 13.91 -2.00 -1.90
CA ARG A 108 13.41 -2.72 -3.09
C ARG A 108 12.79 -4.07 -2.75
N ILE A 109 13.36 -4.78 -1.78
CA ILE A 109 12.78 -6.04 -1.27
C ILE A 109 11.44 -5.77 -0.59
N GLY A 110 11.35 -4.74 0.26
CA GLY A 110 10.12 -4.36 0.95
C GLY A 110 8.98 -4.04 -0.02
N TYR A 111 9.24 -3.18 -1.02
CA TYR A 111 8.24 -2.80 -2.02
C TYR A 111 7.93 -3.92 -3.03
N GLU A 112 8.79 -4.92 -3.22
CA GLU A 112 8.47 -6.10 -4.02
C GLU A 112 7.53 -7.06 -3.26
N GLN A 113 7.77 -7.29 -1.97
CA GLN A 113 7.16 -8.41 -1.25
C GLN A 113 5.94 -8.04 -0.39
N PHE A 114 6.01 -6.92 0.33
CA PHE A 114 5.00 -6.57 1.33
C PHE A 114 3.62 -6.20 0.75
N PRO A 115 3.52 -5.60 -0.46
CA PRO A 115 2.23 -5.34 -1.09
C PRO A 115 1.27 -6.53 -1.20
N TYR A 116 1.81 -7.74 -1.29
CA TYR A 116 1.03 -8.97 -1.45
C TYR A 116 0.54 -9.56 -0.12
N GLN A 117 0.88 -8.94 1.01
CA GLN A 117 0.57 -9.40 2.37
C GLN A 117 -0.42 -8.45 3.06
N GLU A 118 -1.06 -7.58 2.28
CA GLU A 118 -2.09 -6.67 2.77
C GLU A 118 -3.43 -7.39 2.94
N SER A 119 -4.19 -6.92 3.94
CA SER A 119 -5.48 -7.52 4.26
C SER A 119 -6.58 -6.81 3.49
N MET A 120 -7.46 -7.60 2.87
CA MET A 120 -8.61 -7.07 2.14
C MET A 120 -9.50 -6.15 3.00
N PHE A 121 -9.72 -6.52 4.27
CA PHE A 121 -10.57 -5.73 5.16
C PHE A 121 -10.03 -4.31 5.32
N GLU A 122 -8.78 -4.17 5.76
CA GLU A 122 -8.14 -2.87 5.98
C GLU A 122 -8.05 -2.06 4.68
N GLU A 123 -7.60 -2.65 3.57
CA GLU A 123 -7.40 -1.90 2.31
C GLU A 123 -8.71 -1.34 1.75
N MET A 124 -9.79 -2.12 1.81
CA MET A 124 -11.08 -1.70 1.28
C MET A 124 -11.78 -0.76 2.27
N ALA A 125 -11.91 -1.13 3.54
CA ALA A 125 -12.55 -0.28 4.55
C ALA A 125 -11.87 1.10 4.63
N ARG A 126 -10.54 1.16 4.49
CA ARG A 126 -9.80 2.42 4.40
C ARG A 126 -10.28 3.28 3.24
N ALA A 127 -10.50 2.73 2.05
CA ALA A 127 -10.96 3.50 0.90
C ALA A 127 -12.29 4.22 1.17
N GLU A 128 -13.26 3.52 1.79
CA GLU A 128 -14.53 4.14 2.19
C GLU A 128 -14.32 5.19 3.28
N ALA A 129 -13.59 4.86 4.35
CA ALA A 129 -13.32 5.79 5.45
C ALA A 129 -12.53 7.02 5.01
N PHE A 130 -11.68 6.87 3.99
CA PHE A 130 -10.78 7.89 3.49
C PHE A 130 -11.51 8.84 2.54
N PHE A 131 -12.16 8.33 1.49
CA PHE A 131 -12.77 9.18 0.45
C PHE A 131 -14.18 9.66 0.83
N ASN A 132 -15.02 8.82 1.43
CA ASN A 132 -16.40 9.17 1.78
C ASN A 132 -16.54 9.66 3.23
N GLY A 133 -15.47 9.56 4.02
CA GLY A 133 -15.46 9.96 5.43
C GLY A 133 -14.86 11.33 5.71
N TYR A 134 -14.51 12.11 4.68
CA TYR A 134 -13.85 13.41 4.86
C TYR A 134 -14.72 14.39 5.63
N THR A 135 -14.20 14.91 6.74
CA THR A 135 -14.88 15.92 7.57
C THR A 135 -14.07 17.20 7.73
N GLY A 136 -12.90 17.28 7.09
CA GLY A 136 -11.98 18.38 7.23
C GLY A 136 -12.51 19.69 6.65
N SER A 137 -11.94 20.80 7.11
CA SER A 137 -12.30 22.15 6.68
C SER A 137 -11.56 22.60 5.41
N LYS A 138 -10.48 21.90 5.01
CA LYS A 138 -9.67 22.25 3.84
C LYS A 138 -10.46 21.86 2.56
N PRO A 139 -10.76 22.78 1.63
CA PRO A 139 -11.58 22.46 0.48
C PRO A 139 -10.85 21.50 -0.48
N LEU A 140 -11.54 20.44 -0.92
CA LEU A 140 -11.06 19.54 -1.96
C LEU A 140 -11.37 20.13 -3.34
N THR A 141 -10.39 20.18 -4.22
CA THR A 141 -10.49 20.84 -5.53
C THR A 141 -10.87 19.88 -6.65
N VAL A 142 -10.33 18.67 -6.63
CA VAL A 142 -10.46 17.66 -7.68
C VAL A 142 -10.98 16.32 -7.19
N VAL A 143 -10.83 16.01 -5.91
CA VAL A 143 -11.42 14.82 -5.30
C VAL A 143 -12.86 15.12 -4.90
N THR A 144 -13.79 14.73 -5.77
CA THR A 144 -15.25 14.82 -5.59
C THR A 144 -15.87 13.48 -5.95
N ASP A 145 -17.06 13.20 -5.42
CA ASP A 145 -17.78 11.94 -5.68
C ASP A 145 -17.92 11.65 -7.18
N GLU A 146 -18.29 12.66 -7.96
CA GLU A 146 -18.49 12.57 -9.42
C GLU A 146 -17.19 12.24 -10.16
N ARG A 147 -16.08 12.89 -9.78
CA ARG A 147 -14.78 12.68 -10.41
C ARG A 147 -14.16 11.35 -10.02
N LEU A 148 -14.30 10.94 -8.75
CA LEU A 148 -13.90 9.60 -8.31
C LEU A 148 -14.74 8.53 -9.00
N ALA A 149 -16.05 8.73 -9.16
CA ALA A 149 -16.91 7.81 -9.88
C ALA A 149 -16.46 7.64 -11.33
N LYS A 150 -16.11 8.73 -12.02
CA LYS A 150 -15.51 8.67 -13.37
C LYS A 150 -14.19 7.90 -13.39
N LEU A 151 -13.32 8.10 -12.40
CA LEU A 151 -12.02 7.42 -12.32
C LEU A 151 -12.17 5.91 -12.10
N LEU A 152 -13.16 5.51 -11.31
CA LEU A 152 -13.36 4.12 -10.89
C LEU A 152 -14.33 3.33 -11.77
N GLY A 153 -15.20 4.03 -12.51
CA GLY A 153 -16.33 3.47 -13.26
C GLY A 153 -17.66 3.49 -12.49
N ALA A 154 -17.65 3.76 -11.19
CA ALA A 154 -18.83 3.90 -10.32
C ALA A 154 -18.44 4.60 -9.01
N PRO A 155 -19.39 5.10 -8.20
CA PRO A 155 -19.10 5.62 -6.86
C PRO A 155 -18.23 4.68 -6.03
N VAL A 156 -17.38 5.23 -5.15
CA VAL A 156 -16.38 4.47 -4.36
C VAL A 156 -16.97 3.21 -3.72
N ARG A 157 -18.15 3.35 -3.12
CA ARG A 157 -18.85 2.26 -2.42
C ARG A 157 -19.31 1.14 -3.36
N GLU A 158 -19.83 1.49 -4.53
CA GLU A 158 -20.23 0.52 -5.55
C GLU A 158 -19.00 -0.18 -6.14
N ALA A 159 -17.94 0.59 -6.46
CA ALA A 159 -16.70 0.03 -6.95
C ALA A 159 -16.07 -0.96 -5.96
N ALA A 160 -16.15 -0.68 -4.65
CA ALA A 160 -15.69 -1.59 -3.62
C ALA A 160 -16.56 -2.87 -3.55
N GLY A 161 -17.87 -2.73 -3.68
CA GLY A 161 -18.78 -3.87 -3.84
C GLY A 161 -18.43 -4.75 -5.04
N VAL A 162 -18.12 -4.14 -6.19
CA VAL A 162 -17.65 -4.86 -7.39
C VAL A 162 -16.33 -5.58 -7.11
N ALA A 163 -15.39 -4.96 -6.39
CA ALA A 163 -14.14 -5.62 -6.01
C ALA A 163 -14.36 -6.85 -5.12
N LEU A 164 -15.30 -6.81 -4.16
CA LEU A 164 -15.70 -7.98 -3.36
C LEU A 164 -16.28 -9.09 -4.24
N LEU A 165 -17.17 -8.73 -5.16
CA LEU A 165 -17.76 -9.66 -6.13
C LEU A 165 -16.67 -10.33 -6.98
N LEU A 166 -15.72 -9.55 -7.50
CA LEU A 166 -14.61 -10.04 -8.33
C LEU A 166 -13.66 -10.93 -7.54
N HIS A 167 -13.36 -10.57 -6.29
CA HIS A 167 -12.50 -11.37 -5.42
C HIS A 167 -13.14 -12.71 -5.10
N ALA A 168 -14.39 -12.72 -4.61
CA ALA A 168 -15.13 -13.94 -4.33
C ALA A 168 -15.35 -14.78 -5.60
N GLY A 169 -15.65 -14.13 -6.73
CA GLY A 169 -15.80 -14.77 -8.04
C GLY A 169 -14.52 -15.49 -8.47
N ALA A 170 -13.38 -14.80 -8.38
CA ALA A 170 -12.07 -15.37 -8.71
C ALA A 170 -11.72 -16.55 -7.79
N GLU A 171 -11.91 -16.43 -6.48
CA GLU A 171 -11.61 -17.52 -5.54
C GLU A 171 -12.44 -18.78 -5.81
N ARG A 172 -13.72 -18.62 -6.15
CA ARG A 172 -14.66 -19.73 -6.34
C ARG A 172 -14.60 -20.37 -7.73
N ASN A 173 -14.10 -19.64 -8.72
CA ASN A 173 -14.17 -20.05 -10.13
C ASN A 173 -12.78 -20.18 -10.78
N GLY A 174 -11.77 -20.63 -10.03
CA GLY A 174 -10.43 -20.89 -10.59
C GLY A 174 -9.75 -19.63 -11.15
N GLY A 175 -10.05 -18.47 -10.56
CA GLY A 175 -9.51 -17.16 -10.94
C GLY A 175 -10.30 -16.45 -12.02
N PHE A 176 -11.37 -17.05 -12.53
CA PHE A 176 -12.16 -16.48 -13.61
C PHE A 176 -13.23 -15.51 -13.13
N PHE A 177 -13.56 -14.57 -14.00
CA PHE A 177 -14.83 -13.87 -14.03
C PHE A 177 -15.37 -13.88 -15.46
N ASP A 178 -16.59 -14.39 -15.66
CA ASP A 178 -17.29 -14.29 -16.94
C ASP A 178 -18.42 -13.28 -16.82
N PRO A 179 -18.42 -12.17 -17.58
CA PRO A 179 -19.52 -11.22 -17.60
C PRO A 179 -20.90 -11.84 -17.86
N LYS A 180 -20.97 -12.98 -18.56
CA LYS A 180 -22.22 -13.72 -18.82
C LYS A 180 -22.82 -14.35 -17.56
N TRP A 181 -22.07 -14.47 -16.47
CA TRP A 181 -22.62 -14.92 -15.19
C TRP A 181 -23.71 -13.98 -14.68
N LEU A 182 -23.64 -12.69 -15.03
CA LEU A 182 -24.66 -11.70 -14.69
C LEU A 182 -26.00 -11.96 -15.39
N ASP A 183 -26.07 -12.87 -16.36
CA ASP A 183 -27.34 -13.30 -17.00
C ASP A 183 -28.01 -14.46 -16.25
N GLN A 184 -27.34 -15.06 -15.26
CA GLN A 184 -27.83 -16.23 -14.55
C GLN A 184 -28.73 -15.81 -13.38
N SER A 185 -29.78 -16.59 -13.12
CA SER A 185 -30.78 -16.26 -12.09
C SER A 185 -30.20 -16.17 -10.67
N ASN A 186 -29.11 -16.90 -10.37
CA ASN A 186 -28.42 -16.84 -9.08
C ASN A 186 -27.66 -15.53 -8.85
N PHE A 187 -27.48 -14.68 -9.86
CA PHE A 187 -26.91 -13.33 -9.71
C PHE A 187 -27.95 -12.26 -9.41
N THR A 188 -29.25 -12.58 -9.39
CA THR A 188 -30.32 -11.61 -9.07
C THR A 188 -30.04 -10.84 -7.76
N PRO A 189 -29.68 -11.48 -6.62
CA PRO A 189 -29.42 -10.74 -5.38
C PRO A 189 -28.21 -9.79 -5.48
N VAL A 190 -27.22 -10.12 -6.31
CA VAL A 190 -26.07 -9.24 -6.57
C VAL A 190 -26.53 -8.04 -7.40
N LEU A 191 -27.37 -8.26 -8.40
CA LEU A 191 -27.89 -7.22 -9.29
C LEU A 191 -28.90 -6.28 -8.61
N ASP A 192 -29.58 -6.76 -7.57
CA ASP A 192 -30.43 -5.92 -6.71
C ASP A 192 -29.60 -4.90 -5.91
N ALA A 193 -28.34 -5.22 -5.60
CA ALA A 193 -27.45 -4.38 -4.82
C ALA A 193 -26.47 -3.54 -5.67
N LEU A 194 -26.04 -4.09 -6.82
CA LEU A 194 -25.12 -3.45 -7.77
C LEU A 194 -25.67 -3.60 -9.19
N SER A 195 -25.91 -2.50 -9.87
CA SER A 195 -26.42 -2.56 -11.26
C SER A 195 -25.42 -3.29 -12.17
N ARG A 196 -25.95 -3.97 -13.19
CA ARG A 196 -25.11 -4.62 -14.21
C ARG A 196 -24.13 -3.65 -14.86
N GLU A 197 -24.61 -2.44 -15.14
CA GLU A 197 -23.82 -1.37 -15.76
C GLU A 197 -22.64 -0.98 -14.85
N ALA A 198 -22.90 -0.70 -13.57
CA ALA A 198 -21.85 -0.37 -12.60
C ALA A 198 -20.80 -1.49 -12.47
N ILE A 199 -21.23 -2.76 -12.44
CA ILE A 199 -20.29 -3.90 -12.41
C ILE A 199 -19.38 -3.88 -13.63
N LEU A 200 -19.95 -3.76 -14.83
CA LEU A 200 -19.18 -3.80 -16.07
C LEU A 200 -18.29 -2.57 -16.24
N ASP A 201 -18.75 -1.39 -15.85
CA ASP A 201 -17.98 -0.15 -15.96
C ASP A 201 -16.79 -0.13 -15.01
N VAL A 202 -16.97 -0.59 -13.77
CA VAL A 202 -15.86 -0.76 -12.82
C VAL A 202 -14.87 -1.80 -13.32
N VAL A 203 -15.36 -2.93 -13.83
CA VAL A 203 -14.52 -3.98 -14.41
C VAL A 203 -13.67 -3.42 -15.55
N ASN A 204 -14.27 -2.72 -16.50
CA ASN A 204 -13.60 -2.21 -17.68
C ASN A 204 -12.65 -1.04 -17.36
N THR A 205 -13.05 -0.17 -16.44
CA THR A 205 -12.28 1.04 -16.09
C THR A 205 -11.12 0.72 -15.16
N SER A 206 -11.36 -0.10 -14.13
CA SER A 206 -10.46 -0.21 -12.99
C SER A 206 -9.71 -1.53 -12.87
N PHE A 207 -10.25 -2.63 -13.40
CA PHE A 207 -9.76 -3.97 -13.08
C PHE A 207 -9.19 -4.74 -14.26
N ALA A 208 -9.82 -4.64 -15.42
CA ALA A 208 -9.49 -5.47 -16.57
C ALA A 208 -8.61 -4.74 -17.59
N SER A 209 -7.68 -5.47 -18.18
CA SER A 209 -6.97 -5.08 -19.40
C SER A 209 -6.89 -6.28 -20.35
N ASP A 210 -6.75 -6.03 -21.65
CA ASP A 210 -6.25 -7.05 -22.57
C ASP A 210 -4.71 -7.08 -22.58
N VAL A 211 -4.12 -8.02 -23.33
CA VAL A 211 -2.65 -8.15 -23.45
C VAL A 211 -2.01 -6.89 -24.04
N ALA A 212 -2.70 -6.20 -24.96
CA ALA A 212 -2.17 -4.98 -25.58
C ALA A 212 -2.12 -3.81 -24.57
N GLY A 213 -3.17 -3.62 -23.80
CA GLY A 213 -3.24 -2.66 -22.70
C GLY A 213 -2.25 -2.97 -21.60
N PHE A 214 -2.05 -4.26 -21.27
CA PHE A 214 -1.04 -4.69 -20.31
C PHE A 214 0.36 -4.25 -20.74
N LYS A 215 0.70 -4.48 -22.02
CA LYS A 215 1.99 -4.03 -22.59
C LYS A 215 2.14 -2.51 -22.59
N ARG A 216 1.08 -1.76 -22.90
CA ARG A 216 1.11 -0.29 -22.84
C ARG A 216 1.41 0.19 -21.42
N LEU A 217 0.69 -0.31 -20.43
CA LEU A 217 0.92 0.02 -19.01
C LEU A 217 2.34 -0.35 -18.55
N ALA A 218 2.88 -1.49 -19.02
CA ALA A 218 4.26 -1.86 -18.70
C ALA A 218 5.29 -0.88 -19.29
N ALA A 219 5.02 -0.36 -20.48
CA ALA A 219 5.92 0.56 -21.19
C ALA A 219 5.86 2.00 -20.67
N GLU A 220 4.83 2.38 -19.90
CA GLU A 220 4.73 3.69 -19.26
C GLU A 220 5.70 3.86 -18.09
N ALA A 221 6.12 2.76 -17.47
CA ALA A 221 7.10 2.80 -16.40
C ALA A 221 8.48 3.18 -16.98
N PRO A 222 9.16 4.20 -16.42
CA PRO A 222 10.48 4.56 -16.89
C PRO A 222 11.44 3.38 -16.73
N ALA A 223 12.27 3.13 -17.75
CA ALA A 223 13.33 2.16 -17.63
C ALA A 223 14.31 2.60 -16.54
N VAL A 224 14.60 1.69 -15.61
CA VAL A 224 15.61 1.91 -14.58
C VAL A 224 16.69 0.84 -14.80
N PRO A 225 17.84 1.20 -15.41
CA PRO A 225 18.88 0.25 -15.77
C PRO A 225 19.25 -0.66 -14.60
N LEU A 226 19.44 -1.95 -14.86
CA LEU A 226 19.81 -2.98 -13.87
C LEU A 226 18.72 -3.30 -12.84
N LEU A 227 17.56 -2.64 -12.88
CA LEU A 227 16.48 -2.80 -11.91
C LEU A 227 15.19 -3.38 -12.52
N ASP A 228 15.28 -4.01 -13.70
CA ASP A 228 14.14 -4.57 -14.45
C ASP A 228 13.21 -5.44 -13.60
N LYS A 229 13.79 -6.22 -12.68
CA LYS A 229 13.10 -7.07 -11.73
C LYS A 229 12.09 -6.28 -10.86
N TYR A 230 12.45 -5.07 -10.44
CA TYR A 230 11.70 -4.25 -9.50
C TYR A 230 10.79 -3.23 -10.19
N LEU A 231 10.78 -3.20 -11.53
CA LEU A 231 9.91 -2.30 -12.28
C LEU A 231 8.44 -2.67 -12.09
N PHE A 232 7.58 -1.65 -12.15
CA PHE A 232 6.13 -1.73 -12.06
C PHE A 232 5.52 -2.95 -12.79
N ASN A 233 4.60 -3.64 -12.12
CA ASN A 233 3.84 -4.74 -12.70
C ASN A 233 2.42 -4.27 -13.01
N PRO A 234 1.97 -4.29 -14.28
CA PRO A 234 0.62 -3.80 -14.63
C PRO A 234 -0.53 -4.54 -13.93
N LEU A 235 -0.32 -5.75 -13.39
CA LEU A 235 -1.32 -6.43 -12.57
C LEU A 235 -1.73 -5.63 -11.32
N MET A 236 -0.84 -4.77 -10.80
CA MET A 236 -1.17 -3.89 -9.67
C MET A 236 -2.27 -2.89 -10.04
N ALA A 237 -2.23 -2.35 -11.27
CA ALA A 237 -3.22 -1.39 -11.76
C ALA A 237 -4.43 -2.06 -12.40
N ARG A 238 -4.27 -3.24 -13.03
CA ARG A 238 -5.32 -4.01 -13.70
C ARG A 238 -5.16 -5.50 -13.37
N PRO A 239 -5.74 -5.98 -12.25
CA PRO A 239 -5.55 -7.35 -11.78
C PRO A 239 -6.08 -8.45 -12.71
N PHE A 240 -6.99 -8.10 -13.63
CA PHE A 240 -7.60 -9.05 -14.57
C PHE A 240 -7.05 -8.90 -16.00
N ILE A 241 -6.80 -10.04 -16.64
CA ILE A 241 -6.48 -10.13 -18.07
C ILE A 241 -7.68 -10.67 -18.83
N ARG A 242 -8.09 -9.98 -19.90
CA ARG A 242 -9.16 -10.43 -20.79
C ARG A 242 -8.64 -11.47 -21.78
N ARG A 243 -9.28 -12.64 -21.77
CA ARG A 243 -9.04 -13.73 -22.73
C ARG A 243 -9.79 -13.48 -24.04
N LYS A 244 -9.39 -14.20 -25.09
CA LYS A 244 -10.01 -14.12 -26.42
C LYS A 244 -11.48 -14.51 -26.44
N ASP A 245 -11.91 -15.37 -25.53
CA ASP A 245 -13.30 -15.81 -25.39
C ASP A 245 -14.17 -14.83 -24.58
N GLY A 246 -13.60 -13.70 -24.14
CA GLY A 246 -14.27 -12.65 -23.38
C GLY A 246 -14.22 -12.84 -21.86
N ARG A 247 -13.80 -14.00 -21.36
CA ARG A 247 -13.63 -14.22 -19.92
C ARG A 247 -12.44 -13.44 -19.38
N LEU A 248 -12.51 -13.07 -18.12
CA LEU A 248 -11.42 -12.43 -17.39
C LEU A 248 -10.75 -13.46 -16.50
N ILE A 249 -9.43 -13.40 -16.37
CA ILE A 249 -8.65 -14.20 -15.42
C ILE A 249 -7.86 -13.24 -14.53
N ALA A 250 -7.93 -13.42 -13.21
CA ALA A 250 -7.07 -12.74 -12.24
C ALA A 250 -5.90 -13.66 -11.88
N PRO A 251 -4.70 -13.49 -12.47
CA PRO A 251 -3.62 -14.45 -12.28
C PRO A 251 -3.12 -14.49 -10.83
N VAL A 252 -3.19 -13.35 -10.14
CA VAL A 252 -2.82 -13.20 -8.73
C VAL A 252 -4.00 -12.55 -7.99
N PRO A 253 -4.99 -13.33 -7.52
CA PRO A 253 -6.22 -12.82 -6.92
C PRO A 253 -6.02 -11.90 -5.70
N GLN A 254 -4.87 -12.03 -5.02
CA GLN A 254 -4.45 -11.15 -3.92
C GLN A 254 -4.40 -9.67 -4.32
N LEU A 255 -4.25 -9.35 -5.61
CA LEU A 255 -4.20 -7.98 -6.12
C LEU A 255 -5.58 -7.35 -6.34
N ILE A 256 -6.67 -8.12 -6.29
CA ILE A 256 -8.02 -7.63 -6.56
C ILE A 256 -8.45 -6.62 -5.48
N SER A 257 -8.39 -7.00 -4.21
CA SER A 257 -8.78 -6.11 -3.10
C SER A 257 -7.84 -4.91 -2.97
N ARG A 258 -6.53 -5.14 -3.12
CA ARG A 258 -5.51 -4.10 -3.09
C ARG A 258 -5.78 -2.98 -4.09
N ARG A 259 -6.30 -3.30 -5.28
CA ARG A 259 -6.62 -2.31 -6.32
C ARG A 259 -7.57 -1.20 -5.82
N MET A 260 -8.34 -1.47 -4.78
CA MET A 260 -9.25 -0.50 -4.16
C MET A 260 -8.62 0.37 -3.08
N SER A 261 -7.34 0.22 -2.77
CA SER A 261 -6.70 1.08 -1.76
C SER A 261 -6.46 2.51 -2.28
N PRO A 262 -6.46 3.52 -1.39
CA PRO A 262 -6.10 4.89 -1.76
C PRO A 262 -4.71 4.99 -2.41
N LEU A 263 -3.77 4.13 -2.01
CA LEU A 263 -2.42 4.08 -2.55
C LEU A 263 -2.40 3.73 -4.04
N GLU A 264 -3.21 2.77 -4.46
CA GLU A 264 -3.29 2.37 -5.88
C GLU A 264 -3.99 3.42 -6.76
N TRP A 265 -4.77 4.33 -6.15
CA TRP A 265 -5.48 5.38 -6.89
C TRP A 265 -4.64 6.62 -7.10
N TYR A 266 -3.55 6.78 -6.33
CA TYR A 266 -2.63 7.90 -6.47
C TYR A 266 -2.17 8.10 -7.91
N TYR A 267 -1.58 7.06 -8.53
CA TYR A 267 -1.04 7.23 -9.89
C TYR A 267 -2.14 7.46 -10.94
N ALA A 268 -3.35 6.95 -10.71
CA ALA A 268 -4.49 7.20 -11.59
C ALA A 268 -4.97 8.66 -11.44
N GLY A 269 -5.10 9.17 -10.22
CA GLY A 269 -5.49 10.55 -9.93
C GLY A 269 -4.44 11.58 -10.36
N ILE A 270 -3.15 11.32 -10.12
CA ILE A 270 -2.05 12.19 -10.61
C ILE A 270 -2.06 12.26 -12.13
N ARG A 271 -2.34 11.17 -12.83
CA ARG A 271 -2.40 11.16 -14.30
C ARG A 271 -3.54 12.02 -14.84
N GLU A 272 -4.70 11.98 -14.18
CA GLU A 272 -5.89 12.73 -14.63
C GLU A 272 -5.86 14.19 -14.17
N TRP A 273 -5.39 14.49 -12.97
CA TRP A 273 -5.53 15.81 -12.33
C TRP A 273 -4.24 16.40 -11.77
N GLY A 274 -3.09 15.75 -11.94
CA GLY A 274 -1.79 16.31 -11.59
C GLY A 274 -1.62 16.62 -10.10
N THR A 275 -0.99 17.75 -9.81
CA THR A 275 -0.64 18.16 -8.44
C THR A 275 -1.85 18.44 -7.55
N ASP A 276 -2.98 18.86 -8.12
CA ASP A 276 -4.17 19.18 -7.34
C ASP A 276 -4.72 17.93 -6.64
N PHE A 277 -4.62 16.76 -7.30
CA PHE A 277 -4.96 15.49 -6.66
C PHE A 277 -4.01 15.14 -5.51
N ALA A 278 -2.71 15.44 -5.66
CA ALA A 278 -1.75 15.21 -4.59
C ALA A 278 -2.04 16.08 -3.35
N ILE A 279 -2.50 17.32 -3.57
CA ILE A 279 -2.88 18.26 -2.50
C ILE A 279 -4.13 17.76 -1.78
N ASP A 280 -5.20 17.46 -2.52
CA ASP A 280 -6.43 16.93 -1.95
C ASP A 280 -6.19 15.62 -1.17
N LEU A 281 -5.34 14.74 -1.70
CA LEU A 281 -4.96 13.51 -1.00
C LEU A 281 -4.20 13.77 0.31
N GLY A 282 -3.43 14.86 0.37
CA GLY A 282 -2.83 15.35 1.60
C GLY A 282 -3.89 15.69 2.64
N TYR A 283 -4.87 16.52 2.26
CA TYR A 283 -5.96 16.92 3.16
C TYR A 283 -6.82 15.74 3.61
N LEU A 284 -7.14 14.83 2.71
CA LEU A 284 -7.87 13.59 3.04
C LEU A 284 -7.10 12.74 4.05
N PHE A 285 -5.77 12.63 3.89
CA PHE A 285 -4.95 11.82 4.78
C PHE A 285 -4.75 12.46 6.15
N GLU A 286 -4.55 13.78 6.20
CA GLU A 286 -4.53 14.56 7.45
C GLU A 286 -5.82 14.33 8.24
N ASP A 287 -7.00 14.55 7.62
CA ASP A 287 -8.30 14.31 8.24
C ASP A 287 -8.50 12.85 8.67
N TYR A 288 -8.11 11.89 7.82
CA TYR A 288 -8.20 10.47 8.14
C TYR A 288 -7.41 10.08 9.39
N VAL A 289 -6.18 10.59 9.54
CA VAL A 289 -5.34 10.34 10.72
C VAL A 289 -5.99 10.91 11.98
N GLY A 290 -6.50 12.15 11.93
CA GLY A 290 -7.19 12.77 13.05
C GLY A 290 -8.43 11.97 13.48
N ARG A 291 -9.28 11.57 12.51
CA ARG A 291 -10.46 10.74 12.78
C ARG A 291 -10.12 9.38 13.36
N GLN A 292 -9.01 8.76 12.94
CA GLN A 292 -8.55 7.50 13.52
C GLN A 292 -8.27 7.65 15.02
N PHE A 293 -7.47 8.65 15.41
CA PHE A 293 -7.18 8.90 16.82
C PHE A 293 -8.40 9.37 17.61
N ALA A 294 -9.35 10.08 16.99
CA ALA A 294 -10.58 10.52 17.65
C ALA A 294 -11.49 9.34 18.08
N THR A 295 -11.25 8.13 17.57
CA THR A 295 -11.93 6.90 18.05
C THR A 295 -11.28 6.26 19.26
N VAL A 296 -10.12 6.74 19.72
CA VAL A 296 -9.41 6.20 20.88
C VAL A 296 -10.03 6.78 22.17
N PRO A 297 -10.53 5.95 23.11
CA PRO A 297 -11.34 6.44 24.24
C PRO A 297 -10.68 7.45 25.18
N ASP A 298 -9.35 7.39 25.32
CA ASP A 298 -8.54 8.21 26.24
C ASP A 298 -7.72 9.29 25.51
N ALA A 299 -8.06 9.60 24.25
CA ALA A 299 -7.38 10.61 23.45
C ALA A 299 -8.22 11.89 23.33
N SER A 300 -7.61 13.04 23.61
CA SER A 300 -8.07 14.33 23.09
C SER A 300 -7.30 14.65 21.82
N VAL A 301 -8.00 14.97 20.73
CA VAL A 301 -7.42 15.22 19.41
C VAL A 301 -7.60 16.69 19.06
N GLU A 302 -6.49 17.41 18.96
CA GLU A 302 -6.49 18.85 18.65
C GLU A 302 -5.80 19.08 17.29
N PRO A 303 -6.40 19.88 16.40
CA PRO A 303 -5.89 20.09 15.04
C PRO A 303 -4.66 21.00 15.02
N GLU A 304 -4.04 21.08 13.84
CA GLU A 304 -3.02 22.06 13.47
C GLU A 304 -3.38 23.49 13.93
N ILE A 305 -2.40 24.17 14.55
CA ILE A 305 -2.52 25.53 15.04
C ILE A 305 -1.66 26.45 14.16
N GLU A 306 -2.32 27.44 13.55
CA GLU A 306 -1.64 28.51 12.82
C GLU A 306 -1.08 29.54 13.82
N TYR A 307 0.17 29.96 13.63
CA TYR A 307 0.83 30.98 14.43
C TYR A 307 1.75 31.86 13.57
N HIS A 308 2.25 32.94 14.15
CA HIS A 308 3.12 33.89 13.42
C HIS A 308 4.52 33.96 14.04
N ARG A 309 5.55 33.84 13.21
CA ARG A 309 6.94 34.13 13.58
C ARG A 309 7.38 35.40 12.88
N GLY A 310 7.21 36.54 13.55
CA GLY A 310 7.42 37.84 12.92
C GLY A 310 6.33 38.11 11.88
N LYS A 311 6.68 38.15 10.58
CA LYS A 311 5.72 38.32 9.48
C LYS A 311 5.33 37.01 8.80
N ASP A 312 6.03 35.93 9.11
CA ASP A 312 5.81 34.65 8.46
C ASP A 312 4.70 33.90 9.19
N ARG A 313 3.68 33.52 8.43
CA ARG A 313 2.65 32.57 8.87
C ARG A 313 3.24 31.18 8.88
N MET A 314 3.08 30.50 10.01
CA MET A 314 3.67 29.20 10.28
C MET A 314 2.62 28.27 10.84
N ASP A 315 2.78 26.98 10.59
CA ASP A 315 1.90 25.95 11.11
C ASP A 315 2.69 24.99 12.02
N THR A 316 1.98 24.49 13.04
CA THR A 316 2.46 23.40 13.90
C THR A 316 2.40 22.07 13.15
N THR A 317 2.60 20.96 13.87
CA THR A 317 2.27 19.63 13.35
C THR A 317 0.77 19.52 13.06
N ASP A 318 0.39 18.59 12.17
CA ASP A 318 -1.01 18.39 11.74
C ASP A 318 -1.98 18.06 12.90
N TRP A 319 -1.52 17.29 13.91
CA TRP A 319 -2.34 16.94 15.08
C TRP A 319 -1.55 16.87 16.38
N PHE A 320 -2.19 17.28 17.47
CA PHE A 320 -1.81 16.96 18.84
C PHE A 320 -2.76 15.90 19.38
N ILE A 321 -2.23 14.75 19.78
CA ILE A 321 -3.01 13.70 20.45
C ILE A 321 -2.59 13.68 21.92
N VAL A 322 -3.48 14.11 22.79
CA VAL A 322 -3.23 14.24 24.23
C VAL A 322 -3.85 13.05 24.95
N PHE A 323 -3.00 12.24 25.57
CA PHE A 323 -3.36 11.18 26.50
C PHE A 323 -3.09 11.62 27.94
N ASP A 324 -3.58 10.88 28.93
CA ASP A 324 -3.32 11.16 30.35
C ASP A 324 -1.83 11.10 30.73
N ASP A 325 -1.04 10.30 30.01
CA ASP A 325 0.36 10.01 30.34
C ASP A 325 1.37 10.47 29.28
N ALA A 326 0.91 10.92 28.11
CA ALA A 326 1.78 11.39 27.03
C ALA A 326 1.07 12.41 26.12
N VAL A 327 1.86 13.22 25.41
CA VAL A 327 1.40 14.01 24.26
C VAL A 327 2.09 13.48 23.01
N LEU A 328 1.32 13.17 21.96
CA LEU A 328 1.84 12.72 20.68
C LEU A 328 1.68 13.82 19.62
N LEU A 329 2.80 14.27 19.05
CA LEU A 329 2.84 15.17 17.90
C LEU A 329 2.77 14.34 16.62
N VAL A 330 1.74 14.54 15.80
CA VAL A 330 1.55 13.77 14.56
C VAL A 330 1.64 14.67 13.35
N GLU A 331 2.50 14.29 12.40
CA GLU A 331 2.61 14.92 11.10
C GLU A 331 2.26 13.90 10.00
N ALA A 332 1.23 14.18 9.21
CA ALA A 332 0.74 13.34 8.14
C ALA A 332 1.39 13.67 6.78
N LYS A 333 1.73 12.63 6.02
CA LYS A 333 2.32 12.74 4.68
C LYS A 333 1.69 11.73 3.71
N ALA A 334 0.91 12.25 2.77
CA ALA A 334 0.33 11.46 1.68
C ALA A 334 1.31 11.21 0.50
N GLY A 335 2.55 11.66 0.61
CA GLY A 335 3.56 11.52 -0.44
C GLY A 335 3.96 10.06 -0.66
N ILE A 336 3.92 9.63 -1.92
CA ILE A 336 4.31 8.28 -2.34
C ILE A 336 5.75 8.26 -2.84
N LEU A 337 6.50 7.21 -2.50
CA LEU A 337 7.80 6.94 -3.07
C LEU A 337 7.63 6.54 -4.56
N PRO A 338 8.22 7.29 -5.52
CA PRO A 338 8.12 6.96 -6.94
C PRO A 338 8.71 5.59 -7.26
N ALA A 339 8.31 5.00 -8.39
CA ALA A 339 8.75 3.66 -8.80
C ALA A 339 10.28 3.49 -8.80
N ALA A 340 11.03 4.50 -9.23
CA ALA A 340 12.50 4.44 -9.24
C ALA A 340 13.08 4.40 -7.80
N GLY A 341 12.56 5.22 -6.90
CA GLY A 341 12.92 5.17 -5.48
C GLY A 341 12.52 3.86 -4.80
N ARG A 342 11.35 3.29 -5.16
CA ARG A 342 10.93 1.94 -4.70
C ARG A 342 11.87 0.85 -5.19
N ALA A 343 12.44 1.00 -6.39
CA ALA A 343 13.48 0.11 -6.92
C ALA A 343 14.86 0.33 -6.26
N GLY A 344 15.00 1.37 -5.43
CA GLY A 344 16.24 1.69 -4.72
C GLY A 344 17.27 2.41 -5.57
N ASP A 345 16.83 3.29 -6.47
CA ASP A 345 17.73 4.18 -7.22
C ASP A 345 18.29 5.32 -6.37
N ASP A 346 19.11 6.18 -7.00
CA ASP A 346 19.77 7.32 -6.37
C ASP A 346 18.81 8.37 -5.79
N SER A 347 17.55 8.37 -6.22
CA SER A 347 16.55 9.32 -5.72
C SER A 347 16.06 8.97 -4.31
N LEU A 348 16.22 7.72 -3.86
CA LEU A 348 15.65 7.21 -2.61
C LEU A 348 15.99 8.08 -1.39
N THR A 349 17.26 8.32 -1.12
CA THR A 349 17.74 9.10 0.03
C THR A 349 17.17 10.51 -0.01
N THR A 350 17.26 11.18 -1.17
CA THR A 350 16.74 12.54 -1.38
C THR A 350 15.23 12.60 -1.11
N MET A 351 14.48 11.59 -1.58
CA MET A 351 13.04 11.50 -1.40
C MET A 351 12.65 11.26 0.05
N MET A 352 13.39 10.42 0.77
CA MET A 352 13.18 10.13 2.18
C MET A 352 13.44 11.39 3.04
N THR A 353 14.56 12.07 2.83
CA THR A 353 14.85 13.34 3.52
C THR A 353 13.83 14.43 3.18
N ARG A 354 13.37 14.50 1.92
CA ARG A 354 12.39 15.51 1.47
C ARG A 354 11.00 15.28 2.06
N THR A 355 10.60 14.04 2.32
CA THR A 355 9.25 13.71 2.79
C THR A 355 9.24 13.56 4.30
N VAL A 356 9.88 12.51 4.80
CA VAL A 356 9.94 12.18 6.23
C VAL A 356 10.83 13.17 6.99
N GLY A 357 11.97 13.55 6.41
CA GLY A 357 12.87 14.52 7.06
C GLY A 357 12.27 15.92 7.21
N LYS A 358 11.37 16.34 6.31
CA LYS A 358 10.62 17.61 6.50
C LYS A 358 9.60 17.49 7.63
N ALA A 359 8.92 16.36 7.75
CA ALA A 359 7.98 16.10 8.84
C ALA A 359 8.68 16.17 10.21
N ILE A 360 9.84 15.53 10.35
CA ILE A 360 10.65 15.61 11.59
C ILE A 360 11.02 17.06 11.94
N LYS A 361 11.40 17.88 10.94
CA LYS A 361 11.70 19.30 11.18
C LYS A 361 10.49 20.10 11.66
N GLN A 362 9.29 19.78 11.16
CA GLN A 362 8.03 20.39 11.61
C GLN A 362 7.69 20.00 13.05
N ILE A 363 7.88 18.73 13.39
CA ILE A 363 7.73 18.20 14.75
C ILE A 363 8.71 18.89 15.71
N ASN A 364 10.00 18.97 15.38
CA ASN A 364 10.99 19.66 16.22
C ASN A 364 10.63 21.14 16.45
N ARG A 365 10.16 21.82 15.40
CA ARG A 365 9.69 23.21 15.51
C ARG A 365 8.50 23.33 16.46
N THR A 366 7.52 22.42 16.35
CA THR A 366 6.33 22.38 17.21
C THR A 366 6.70 22.08 18.66
N HIS A 367 7.56 21.09 18.89
CA HIS A 367 8.09 20.78 20.22
C HIS A 367 8.81 21.97 20.86
N ALA A 368 9.59 22.73 20.08
CA ALA A 368 10.25 23.94 20.58
C ALA A 368 9.24 25.02 21.02
N LEU A 369 8.10 25.17 20.33
CA LEU A 369 7.04 26.10 20.75
C LEU A 369 6.43 25.70 22.10
N ILE A 370 6.08 24.42 22.26
CA ILE A 370 5.54 23.88 23.52
C ILE A 370 6.55 24.10 24.66
N LYS A 371 7.82 23.74 24.45
CA LYS A 371 8.91 23.95 25.42
C LYS A 371 9.07 25.41 25.82
N SER A 372 8.88 26.34 24.89
CA SER A 372 8.99 27.77 25.14
C SER A 372 7.77 28.38 25.84
N GLY A 373 6.68 27.63 25.99
CA GLY A 373 5.42 28.13 26.53
C GLY A 373 4.77 29.17 25.62
N ALA A 374 4.87 29.00 24.29
CA ALA A 374 4.28 29.93 23.33
C ALA A 374 2.76 30.05 23.57
N PRO A 375 2.17 31.27 23.57
CA PRO A 375 0.77 31.48 23.91
C PRO A 375 -0.22 30.65 23.10
N GLU A 376 0.09 30.42 21.82
CA GLU A 376 -0.76 29.69 20.88
C GLU A 376 -0.92 28.21 21.25
N VAL A 377 0.07 27.61 21.90
CA VAL A 377 0.10 26.17 22.27
C VAL A 377 0.18 25.95 23.78
N VAL A 378 -0.04 26.99 24.60
CA VAL A 378 0.12 26.91 26.07
C VAL A 378 -0.87 25.94 26.74
N HIS A 379 -1.98 25.63 26.06
CA HIS A 379 -2.98 24.68 26.51
C HIS A 379 -2.58 23.22 26.27
N ILE A 380 -1.60 22.97 25.40
CA ILE A 380 -1.05 21.64 25.15
C ILE A 380 -0.17 21.25 26.35
N PRO A 381 -0.40 20.10 27.01
CA PRO A 381 0.38 19.69 28.16
C PRO A 381 1.87 19.54 27.87
N ASN A 382 2.71 20.01 28.80
CA ASN A 382 4.18 19.89 28.76
C ASN A 382 4.72 19.31 30.09
N ASP A 383 3.84 18.70 30.89
CA ASP A 383 4.13 18.07 32.18
C ASP A 383 4.38 16.55 32.06
N ARG A 384 4.22 16.00 30.87
CA ARG A 384 4.32 14.57 30.54
C ARG A 384 5.22 14.34 29.31
N PRO A 385 5.68 13.10 29.06
CA PRO A 385 6.45 12.78 27.86
C PRO A 385 5.77 13.28 26.58
N ILE A 386 6.56 13.95 25.73
CA ILE A 386 6.16 14.32 24.37
C ILE A 386 6.81 13.32 23.43
N LEU A 387 5.98 12.64 22.64
CA LEU A 387 6.36 11.70 21.60
C LEU A 387 6.04 12.28 20.23
N ALA A 388 6.56 11.67 19.18
CA ALA A 388 6.32 12.08 17.82
C ALA A 388 5.96 10.91 16.89
N MET A 389 5.15 11.21 15.88
CA MET A 389 4.77 10.27 14.83
C MET A 389 4.77 10.97 13.48
N VAL A 390 5.47 10.40 12.51
CA VAL A 390 5.30 10.74 11.10
C VAL A 390 4.35 9.72 10.48
N ALA A 391 3.09 10.09 10.32
CA ALA A 391 2.06 9.28 9.69
C ALA A 391 2.22 9.34 8.17
N THR A 392 2.23 8.19 7.50
CA THR A 392 2.49 8.09 6.06
C THR A 392 1.44 7.25 5.34
N LEU A 393 1.00 7.70 4.16
CA LEU A 393 0.06 6.93 3.34
C LEU A 393 0.77 5.77 2.63
N ASP A 394 1.96 6.03 2.10
CA ASP A 394 2.89 5.00 1.63
C ASP A 394 3.72 4.51 2.83
N PRO A 395 3.95 3.21 3.06
CA PRO A 395 4.41 2.73 4.37
C PRO A 395 5.89 2.98 4.73
N TRP A 396 6.71 3.56 3.84
CA TRP A 396 8.14 3.85 4.05
C TRP A 396 8.89 2.80 4.89
N TYR A 397 8.87 1.54 4.43
CA TYR A 397 9.22 0.34 5.24
C TYR A 397 10.54 0.39 6.02
N MET A 398 11.54 1.15 5.54
CA MET A 398 12.88 1.22 6.14
C MET A 398 13.13 2.49 6.96
N ALA A 399 12.14 3.38 7.13
CA ALA A 399 12.33 4.68 7.76
C ALA A 399 12.78 4.61 9.24
N ASN A 400 12.25 3.65 10.01
CA ASN A 400 12.64 3.44 11.41
C ASN A 400 13.93 2.62 11.56
N SER A 401 14.35 1.91 10.51
CA SER A 401 15.54 1.06 10.61
C SER A 401 16.79 1.91 10.87
N PHE A 402 17.87 1.29 11.38
CA PHE A 402 19.15 1.98 11.53
C PHE A 402 19.62 2.66 10.22
N LEU A 403 19.35 2.04 9.07
CA LEU A 403 19.64 2.58 7.73
C LEU A 403 18.80 3.83 7.40
N GLY A 404 17.56 3.88 7.88
CA GLY A 404 16.70 5.05 7.75
C GLY A 404 17.21 6.20 8.63
N HIS A 405 17.60 5.90 9.87
CA HIS A 405 18.13 6.88 10.82
C HIS A 405 19.45 7.53 10.36
N GLU A 406 20.29 6.83 9.59
CA GLU A 406 21.51 7.41 8.99
C GLU A 406 21.22 8.51 7.96
N VAL A 407 20.02 8.52 7.37
CA VAL A 407 19.62 9.47 6.32
C VAL A 407 18.68 10.55 6.84
N LEU A 408 17.86 10.22 7.84
CA LEU A 408 16.88 11.12 8.40
C LEU A 408 17.52 12.08 9.42
N PRO A 409 17.02 13.33 9.52
CA PRO A 409 17.46 14.23 10.58
C PRO A 409 17.05 13.68 11.96
N THR A 410 17.81 14.03 12.98
CA THR A 410 17.47 13.72 14.38
C THR A 410 16.19 14.45 14.79
N CYS A 411 15.30 13.73 15.50
CA CYS A 411 14.13 14.29 16.15
C CYS A 411 14.46 14.65 17.60
N ASP A 412 13.95 15.77 18.09
CA ASP A 412 14.21 16.28 19.45
C ASP A 412 13.42 15.51 20.52
N VAL A 413 12.49 14.66 20.10
CA VAL A 413 11.67 13.77 20.92
C VAL A 413 11.67 12.36 20.32
N PRO A 414 11.40 11.30 21.12
CA PRO A 414 11.23 9.95 20.60
C PRO A 414 10.18 9.92 19.48
N VAL A 415 10.56 9.38 18.31
CA VAL A 415 9.75 9.43 17.09
C VAL A 415 9.60 8.05 16.47
N THR A 416 8.46 7.80 15.84
CA THR A 416 8.27 6.68 14.92
C THR A 416 7.67 7.15 13.61
N VAL A 417 8.12 6.56 12.50
CA VAL A 417 7.48 6.68 11.19
C VAL A 417 6.57 5.48 11.02
N CYS A 418 5.30 5.72 10.69
CA CYS A 418 4.31 4.67 10.61
C CYS A 418 3.39 4.85 9.41
N SER A 419 2.90 3.75 8.88
CA SER A 419 1.92 3.73 7.81
C SER A 419 0.50 3.98 8.35
N ALA A 420 -0.44 4.34 7.47
CA ALA A 420 -1.87 4.36 7.80
C ALA A 420 -2.33 3.05 8.47
N ARG A 421 -1.82 1.91 8.00
CA ARG A 421 -2.11 0.59 8.55
C ARG A 421 -1.57 0.38 9.96
N ASP A 422 -0.39 0.91 10.26
CA ASP A 422 0.17 0.83 11.61
C ASP A 422 -0.67 1.64 12.60
N ILE A 423 -1.19 2.79 12.18
CA ILE A 423 -2.13 3.61 12.98
C ILE A 423 -3.43 2.85 13.19
N GLU A 424 -3.99 2.22 12.16
CA GLU A 424 -5.21 1.42 12.27
C GLU A 424 -5.07 0.29 13.30
N PHE A 425 -3.91 -0.39 13.32
CA PHE A 425 -3.60 -1.40 14.32
C PHE A 425 -3.42 -0.82 15.72
N LEU A 426 -2.69 0.30 15.84
CA LEU A 426 -2.53 0.99 17.12
C LEU A 426 -3.89 1.39 17.72
N VAL A 427 -4.76 2.00 16.91
CA VAL A 427 -6.12 2.41 17.30
C VAL A 427 -6.97 1.20 17.69
N SER A 428 -6.84 0.07 16.99
CA SER A 428 -7.55 -1.16 17.34
C SER A 428 -7.17 -1.69 18.72
N ILE A 429 -5.88 -1.64 19.06
CA ILE A 429 -5.35 -1.99 20.39
C ILE A 429 -5.82 -0.94 21.42
N GLY A 430 -5.81 0.34 21.02
CA GLY A 430 -6.25 1.50 21.78
C GLY A 430 -7.67 1.41 22.34
N GLN A 431 -8.54 0.63 21.70
CA GLN A 431 -9.91 0.39 22.18
C GLN A 431 -9.98 -0.29 23.55
N ARG A 432 -8.91 -0.96 23.98
CA ARG A 432 -8.87 -1.70 25.26
C ARG A 432 -7.61 -1.47 26.07
N THR A 433 -6.59 -0.84 25.51
CA THR A 433 -5.30 -0.64 26.18
C THR A 433 -4.82 0.77 25.88
N PRO A 434 -4.48 1.57 26.89
CA PRO A 434 -4.01 2.94 26.69
C PRO A 434 -2.87 3.02 25.69
N VAL A 435 -2.98 3.96 24.74
CA VAL A 435 -2.02 4.11 23.63
C VAL A 435 -0.72 4.76 24.09
N GLY A 436 -0.79 5.74 24.99
CA GLY A 436 0.37 6.48 25.51
C GLY A 436 1.48 5.58 26.08
N PRO A 437 1.19 4.62 26.97
CA PRO A 437 2.20 3.73 27.53
C PRO A 437 2.81 2.80 26.48
N ILE A 438 1.99 2.26 25.58
CA ILE A 438 2.45 1.36 24.50
C ILE A 438 3.44 2.10 23.60
N LEU A 439 3.09 3.31 23.14
CA LEU A 439 3.96 4.10 22.29
C LEU A 439 5.25 4.46 23.02
N THR A 440 5.16 4.93 24.27
CA THR A 440 6.33 5.27 25.10
C THR A 440 7.28 4.09 25.21
N GLU A 441 6.77 2.90 25.52
CA GLU A 441 7.58 1.68 25.61
C GLU A 441 8.28 1.38 24.26
N ILE A 442 7.55 1.43 23.14
CA ILE A 442 8.13 1.12 21.82
C ILE A 442 9.20 2.12 21.41
N VAL A 443 8.91 3.42 21.50
CA VAL A 443 9.81 4.45 20.94
C VAL A 443 11.01 4.76 21.82
N THR A 444 10.98 4.35 23.10
CA THR A 444 12.13 4.47 24.01
C THR A 444 12.97 3.20 24.12
N ASP A 445 12.47 2.07 23.61
CA ASP A 445 13.23 0.83 23.50
C ASP A 445 14.23 0.90 22.33
N PRO A 446 15.55 0.71 22.57
CA PRO A 446 16.58 0.83 21.53
C PRO A 446 16.46 -0.14 20.37
N GLU A 447 15.81 -1.29 20.55
CA GLU A 447 15.59 -2.28 19.51
C GLU A 447 14.25 -2.04 18.81
N ARG A 448 13.15 -1.95 19.57
CA ARG A 448 11.80 -1.86 19.01
C ARG A 448 11.52 -0.53 18.32
N SER A 449 12.19 0.54 18.72
CA SER A 449 12.15 1.83 18.00
C SER A 449 12.68 1.72 16.57
N THR A 450 13.49 0.69 16.27
CA THR A 450 14.02 0.47 14.92
C THR A 450 13.11 -0.35 14.01
N TRP A 451 12.01 -0.89 14.54
CA TRP A 451 11.07 -1.72 13.80
C TRP A 451 10.00 -0.86 13.13
N SER A 452 9.35 -1.40 12.10
CA SER A 452 8.05 -0.85 11.69
C SER A 452 7.05 -1.01 12.84
N LEU A 453 6.22 0.02 13.05
CA LEU A 453 5.34 0.08 14.21
C LEU A 453 4.41 -1.14 14.28
N GLY A 454 3.86 -1.61 13.16
CA GLY A 454 3.02 -2.81 13.12
C GLY A 454 3.72 -4.09 13.59
N ILE A 455 5.05 -4.21 13.42
CA ILE A 455 5.83 -5.32 13.99
C ILE A 455 6.01 -5.12 15.50
N ALA A 456 6.36 -3.90 15.93
CA ALA A 456 6.50 -3.57 17.35
C ALA A 456 5.19 -3.71 18.15
N LEU A 457 4.04 -3.63 17.48
CA LEU A 457 2.71 -3.80 18.07
C LEU A 457 2.26 -5.26 18.21
N LYS A 458 2.92 -6.22 17.54
CA LYS A 458 2.53 -7.65 17.58
C LYS A 458 2.30 -8.20 19.00
N PRO A 459 3.15 -7.90 20.01
CA PRO A 459 2.96 -8.42 21.36
C PRO A 459 1.68 -7.95 22.04
N TYR A 460 1.15 -6.78 21.67
CA TYR A 460 -0.08 -6.26 22.26
C TYR A 460 -1.31 -6.73 21.53
N ARG A 461 -1.21 -7.23 20.30
CA ARG A 461 -2.37 -7.53 19.44
C ARG A 461 -3.13 -8.77 19.89
N LEU A 462 -4.45 -8.67 19.91
CA LEU A 462 -5.38 -9.79 20.06
C LEU A 462 -6.17 -10.04 18.77
N THR A 463 -6.64 -11.27 18.59
CA THR A 463 -7.39 -11.68 17.38
C THR A 463 -8.69 -10.90 17.19
N ASN A 464 -9.29 -10.42 18.27
CA ASN A 464 -10.55 -9.68 18.29
C ASN A 464 -10.37 -8.16 18.39
N ASP A 465 -9.15 -7.63 18.23
CA ASP A 465 -8.96 -6.18 18.14
C ASP A 465 -9.68 -5.65 16.89
N ARG A 466 -10.47 -4.60 17.05
CA ARG A 466 -11.28 -3.99 15.99
C ARG A 466 -11.00 -2.50 15.92
N ASN A 467 -10.88 -1.98 14.70
CA ASN A 467 -10.83 -0.55 14.46
C ASN A 467 -12.26 -0.03 14.25
N PRO A 468 -12.80 0.86 15.10
CA PRO A 468 -14.18 1.33 14.98
C PRO A 468 -14.47 2.04 13.66
N LEU A 469 -13.52 2.85 13.17
CA LEU A 469 -13.67 3.61 11.93
C LEU A 469 -13.72 2.68 10.72
N LEU A 470 -12.82 1.69 10.66
CA LEU A 470 -12.83 0.69 9.58
C LEU A 470 -14.05 -0.22 9.65
N ASP A 471 -14.49 -0.61 10.85
CA ASP A 471 -15.71 -1.40 11.03
C ASP A 471 -16.96 -0.67 10.53
N GLN A 472 -17.06 0.63 10.83
CA GLN A 472 -18.15 1.47 10.36
C GLN A 472 -18.12 1.62 8.83
N ALA A 473 -16.93 1.81 8.25
CA ALA A 473 -16.74 1.93 6.81
C ALA A 473 -17.08 0.62 6.09
N TRP A 474 -16.63 -0.52 6.62
CA TRP A 474 -16.92 -1.85 6.08
C TRP A 474 -18.44 -2.16 6.07
N LYS A 475 -19.20 -1.68 7.07
CA LYS A 475 -20.68 -1.76 7.14
C LYS A 475 -21.40 -0.98 6.05
N GLN A 476 -20.72 -0.10 5.32
CA GLN A 476 -21.33 0.63 4.22
C GLN A 476 -21.42 -0.19 2.93
N TYR A 477 -20.71 -1.32 2.83
CA TYR A 477 -20.69 -2.10 1.59
C TYR A 477 -21.93 -2.99 1.42
N PRO A 478 -22.39 -3.21 0.16
CA PRO A 478 -23.67 -3.85 -0.16
C PRO A 478 -23.81 -5.34 0.24
N PHE A 479 -22.75 -5.97 0.77
CA PHE A 479 -22.70 -7.41 1.05
C PHE A 479 -22.20 -7.75 2.46
N ASN A 480 -22.23 -6.79 3.39
CA ASN A 480 -21.72 -6.97 4.75
C ASN A 480 -22.80 -7.40 5.76
#